data_AF-A0A0N8JXV4-F1
#
_entry.id   AF-A0A0N8JXV4-F1
#
_cell.length_a   1.000
_cell.length_b   1.000
_cell.length_c   1.000
_cell.angle_alpha   90.00
_cell.angle_beta   90.00
_cell.angle_gamma   90.00
#
_symmetry.space_group_name_H-M   'P 1'
#
loop_
_entity.id
_entity.type
_entity.pdbx_description
1 polymer ?
#
loop_
_entity_poly.entity_id
_entity_poly.type
_entity_poly.pdbx_seq_one_letter_code
_entity_poly.pdbx_strand_id
1 'polypeptide(L)'
;FYCHCEGHEPTLMLIKTTDREVCGAFLSTDWEERKRGGNKLSFFGTGECFVFRLKPEMERYEWVIIGHPELAASTQPESEEPTKDEPPGKTISNTSTLPAGEPPADLSDRLSPFLSARHFNLNSRNTSMFMAGSAECIIVGGGDGNALYIDADLNRGRTAHCTTFDNPPLCSETFQVCLLEVWGFQDAMSS
;
A
#
# COMPACT_ATOMS: atom_id res chain seq x y z
N PHE A 1 9.76 -9.30 19.23
CA PHE A 1 9.05 -9.38 17.93
C PHE A 1 9.57 -10.56 17.12
N TYR A 2 10.48 -10.39 16.14
CA TYR A 2 10.72 -11.36 15.05
C TYR A 2 10.82 -12.84 15.43
N CYS A 3 11.58 -13.22 16.45
CA CYS A 3 11.71 -14.61 16.91
C CYS A 3 10.42 -15.26 17.46
N HIS A 4 9.30 -14.53 17.51
CA HIS A 4 7.96 -15.00 17.86
C HIS A 4 6.95 -14.80 16.71
N CYS A 5 7.38 -14.25 15.56
CA CYS A 5 6.52 -13.88 14.43
C CYS A 5 7.03 -14.41 13.09
N GLU A 6 8.28 -14.86 13.02
CA GLU A 6 8.80 -15.71 11.94
C GLU A 6 8.15 -17.09 12.02
N GLY A 7 7.82 -17.69 10.87
CA GLY A 7 7.07 -18.95 10.77
C GLY A 7 5.55 -18.80 10.90
N HIS A 8 5.03 -17.56 10.92
CA HIS A 8 3.61 -17.27 11.05
C HIS A 8 3.14 -16.31 9.94
N GLU A 9 2.28 -16.80 9.05
CA GLU A 9 1.55 -15.98 8.07
C GLU A 9 0.11 -16.48 7.87
N PRO A 10 -0.87 -15.58 7.64
CA PRO A 10 -0.78 -14.14 7.87
C PRO A 10 -0.72 -13.81 9.38
N THR A 11 -0.47 -12.54 9.73
CA THR A 11 -0.56 -12.06 11.12
C THR A 11 -1.38 -10.77 11.23
N LEU A 12 -2.06 -10.60 12.37
CA LEU A 12 -2.75 -9.36 12.74
C LEU A 12 -1.95 -8.69 13.86
N MET A 13 -1.38 -7.51 13.58
CA MET A 13 -0.68 -6.70 14.57
C MET A 13 -1.62 -5.62 15.10
N LEU A 14 -1.74 -5.54 16.43
CA LEU A 14 -2.57 -4.57 17.14
C LEU A 14 -1.69 -3.71 18.05
N ILE A 15 -1.90 -2.39 18.01
CA ILE A 15 -1.18 -1.42 18.83
C ILE A 15 -2.17 -0.55 19.59
N LYS A 16 -1.88 -0.35 20.88
CA LYS A 16 -2.59 0.58 21.76
C LYS A 16 -1.59 1.61 22.26
N THR A 17 -1.89 2.89 22.07
CA THR A 17 -1.04 4.00 22.55
C THR A 17 -1.21 4.25 24.04
N THR A 18 -0.26 4.97 24.65
CA THR A 18 -0.41 5.56 26.00
C THR A 18 -1.69 6.38 26.14
N ASP A 19 -2.06 7.08 25.06
CA ASP A 19 -3.18 8.00 24.95
C ASP A 19 -4.50 7.29 24.62
N ARG A 20 -4.48 5.95 24.64
CA ARG A 20 -5.63 5.03 24.51
C ARG A 20 -6.25 4.95 23.11
N GLU A 21 -5.61 5.55 22.13
CA GLU A 21 -5.86 5.28 20.72
C GLU A 21 -5.48 3.83 20.39
N VAL A 22 -6.13 3.26 19.37
CA VAL A 22 -5.91 1.87 18.97
C VAL A 22 -5.88 1.80 17.45
N CYS A 23 -4.79 1.26 16.90
CA CYS A 23 -4.54 1.10 15.47
C CYS A 23 -3.81 -0.22 15.22
N GLY A 24 -3.58 -0.58 13.96
CA GLY A 24 -2.87 -1.81 13.62
C GLY A 24 -2.79 -2.09 12.14
N ALA A 25 -2.37 -3.30 11.82
CA ALA A 25 -2.25 -3.80 10.47
C ALA A 25 -2.55 -5.30 10.37
N PHE A 26 -3.17 -5.70 9.28
CA PHE A 26 -3.11 -7.09 8.80
C PHE A 26 -1.93 -7.24 7.85
N LEU A 27 -1.17 -8.32 8.04
CA LEU A 27 0.15 -8.54 7.49
C LEU A 27 0.12 -9.89 6.75
N SER A 28 0.18 -9.86 5.42
CA SER A 28 -0.15 -11.01 4.57
C SER A 28 1.01 -11.99 4.30
N THR A 29 2.19 -11.79 4.91
CA THR A 29 3.38 -12.61 4.61
C THR A 29 4.32 -12.70 5.82
N ASP A 30 5.03 -13.81 5.94
CA ASP A 30 5.98 -14.12 7.02
C ASP A 30 7.07 -13.04 7.16
N TRP A 31 7.37 -12.65 8.40
CA TRP A 31 8.45 -11.72 8.73
C TRP A 31 9.86 -12.23 8.40
N GLU A 32 10.06 -13.53 8.14
CA GLU A 32 11.29 -14.08 7.57
C GLU A 32 11.65 -13.41 6.23
N GLU A 33 10.67 -12.99 5.41
CA GLU A 33 10.92 -12.39 4.09
C GLU A 33 11.83 -11.14 4.14
N ARG A 34 11.84 -10.39 5.25
CA ARG A 34 12.76 -9.25 5.44
C ARG A 34 14.24 -9.64 5.26
N LYS A 35 14.60 -10.90 5.53
CA LYS A 35 15.96 -11.45 5.39
C LYS A 35 16.39 -11.55 3.92
N ARG A 36 15.46 -11.60 2.96
CA ARG A 36 15.74 -11.71 1.51
C ARG A 36 16.49 -10.48 0.96
N GLY A 37 16.36 -9.31 1.59
CA GLY A 37 17.13 -8.10 1.28
C GLY A 37 18.57 -8.08 1.85
N GLY A 38 18.97 -9.10 2.62
CA GLY A 38 20.22 -9.10 3.37
C GLY A 38 20.27 -7.95 4.38
N ASN A 39 21.34 -7.15 4.35
CA ASN A 39 21.48 -5.97 5.23
C ASN A 39 20.70 -4.73 4.73
N LYS A 40 20.05 -4.78 3.56
CA LYS A 40 19.28 -3.65 3.03
C LYS A 40 17.82 -3.78 3.45
N LEU A 41 17.29 -2.74 4.10
CA LEU A 41 15.84 -2.60 4.32
C LEU A 41 15.12 -2.62 2.96
N SER A 42 14.27 -3.62 2.75
CA SER A 42 13.50 -3.85 1.53
C SER A 42 12.04 -4.14 1.87
N PHE A 43 11.12 -3.64 1.04
CA PHE A 43 9.70 -3.95 1.18
C PHE A 43 9.34 -5.31 0.59
N PHE A 44 8.39 -5.98 1.23
CA PHE A 44 7.79 -7.27 0.88
C PHE A 44 6.30 -7.25 1.26
N GLY A 45 5.61 -8.39 1.17
CA GLY A 45 4.17 -8.53 1.41
C GLY A 45 3.34 -8.52 0.13
N THR A 46 2.03 -8.77 0.26
CA THR A 46 1.06 -8.74 -0.86
C THR A 46 0.05 -7.59 -0.70
N GLY A 47 -0.74 -7.35 -1.75
CA GLY A 47 -1.87 -6.40 -1.73
C GLY A 47 -3.03 -6.79 -0.79
N GLU A 48 -2.94 -7.91 -0.08
CA GLU A 48 -3.89 -8.31 0.98
C GLU A 48 -3.57 -7.65 2.33
N CYS A 49 -2.38 -7.04 2.48
CA CYS A 49 -2.08 -6.17 3.62
C CYS A 49 -3.06 -4.98 3.67
N PHE A 50 -3.46 -4.61 4.89
CA PHE A 50 -4.24 -3.39 5.15
C PHE A 50 -3.91 -2.81 6.52
N VAL A 51 -4.04 -1.49 6.66
CA VAL A 51 -3.87 -0.78 7.94
C VAL A 51 -5.22 -0.28 8.46
N PHE A 52 -5.35 -0.10 9.77
CA PHE A 52 -6.62 0.30 10.38
C PHE A 52 -6.47 1.15 11.64
N ARG A 53 -7.50 1.92 11.93
CA ARG A 53 -7.80 2.51 13.25
C ARG A 53 -9.01 1.80 13.86
N LEU A 54 -9.04 1.65 15.17
CA LEU A 54 -10.20 1.15 15.94
C LEU A 54 -10.70 2.16 16.98
N LYS A 55 -9.87 3.15 17.36
CA LYS A 55 -10.23 4.25 18.26
C LYS A 55 -9.51 5.54 17.81
N PRO A 56 -10.18 6.72 17.83
CA PRO A 56 -11.53 6.97 18.35
C PRO A 56 -12.67 6.33 17.55
N GLU A 57 -12.48 6.16 16.25
CA GLU A 57 -13.43 5.52 15.32
C GLU A 57 -12.77 4.32 14.62
N MET A 58 -13.59 3.45 14.00
CA MET A 58 -13.12 2.26 13.29
C MET A 58 -13.12 2.47 11.79
N GLU A 59 -11.94 2.38 11.17
CA GLU A 59 -11.74 2.60 9.74
C GLU A 59 -10.56 1.74 9.23
N ARG A 60 -10.63 1.30 7.97
CA ARG A 60 -9.70 0.33 7.37
C ARG A 60 -9.29 0.79 5.97
N TYR A 61 -7.98 0.77 5.71
CA TYR A 61 -7.36 1.24 4.48
C TYR A 61 -6.66 0.07 3.77
N GLU A 62 -7.22 -0.34 2.63
CA GLU A 62 -6.71 -1.43 1.78
C GLU A 62 -5.78 -0.88 0.68
N TRP A 63 -5.18 -1.78 -0.10
CA TRP A 63 -4.28 -1.39 -1.19
C TRP A 63 -5.00 -0.62 -2.32
N VAL A 64 -4.59 0.62 -2.55
CA VAL A 64 -5.27 1.62 -3.40
C VAL A 64 -5.50 1.15 -4.85
N ILE A 65 -4.63 0.29 -5.38
CA ILE A 65 -4.73 -0.24 -6.75
C ILE A 65 -5.98 -1.12 -6.97
N ILE A 66 -6.62 -1.61 -5.90
CA ILE A 66 -7.90 -2.32 -5.98
C ILE A 66 -9.08 -1.35 -6.22
N GLY A 67 -8.92 -0.05 -5.95
CA GLY A 67 -9.99 0.96 -6.02
C GLY A 67 -10.07 1.78 -7.31
N HIS A 68 -8.94 2.25 -7.87
CA HIS A 68 -8.93 3.24 -8.96
C HIS A 68 -7.90 2.94 -10.07
N PRO A 69 -8.34 2.42 -11.24
CA PRO A 69 -7.46 2.18 -12.39
C PRO A 69 -6.83 3.45 -13.00
N GLU A 70 -7.48 4.61 -12.90
CA GLU A 70 -7.01 5.85 -13.52
C GLU A 70 -5.74 6.43 -12.86
N LEU A 71 -5.54 6.18 -11.56
CA LEU A 71 -4.34 6.61 -10.83
C LEU A 71 -3.06 5.93 -11.33
N ALA A 72 -3.17 4.76 -11.96
CA ALA A 72 -2.06 4.08 -12.63
C ALA A 72 -1.75 4.63 -14.04
N ALA A 73 -2.61 5.48 -14.59
CA ALA A 73 -2.50 6.04 -15.94
C ALA A 73 -2.13 7.54 -15.96
N SER A 74 -2.41 8.29 -14.89
CA SER A 74 -2.17 9.74 -14.82
C SER A 74 -0.72 10.08 -14.46
N THR A 75 0.19 9.97 -15.43
CA THR A 75 1.48 10.68 -15.38
C THR A 75 1.78 11.23 -16.77
N GLN A 76 1.52 12.53 -16.95
CA GLN A 76 2.09 13.26 -18.08
C GLN A 76 3.60 13.40 -17.86
N PRO A 77 4.45 13.19 -18.89
CA PRO A 77 5.87 13.46 -18.75
C PRO A 77 6.09 14.97 -18.60
N GLU A 78 6.87 15.38 -17.60
CA GLU A 78 7.39 16.76 -17.53
C GLU A 78 8.29 17.00 -18.76
N SER A 79 7.81 17.84 -19.67
CA SER A 79 8.57 18.24 -20.85
C SER A 79 9.58 19.33 -20.49
N GLU A 80 10.87 19.01 -20.59
CA GLU A 80 11.95 19.99 -20.46
C GLU A 80 11.75 21.17 -21.43
N GLU A 81 11.86 22.42 -20.94
CA GLU A 81 11.91 23.59 -21.82
C GLU A 81 13.30 23.72 -22.48
N PRO A 82 13.32 23.92 -23.81
CA PRO A 82 14.30 24.82 -24.40
C PRO A 82 13.63 25.93 -25.23
N THR A 83 14.13 27.16 -25.08
CA THR A 83 13.58 28.37 -25.70
C THR A 83 13.89 28.50 -27.21
N LYS A 84 12.93 28.96 -28.04
CA LYS A 84 13.00 30.13 -28.97
C LYS A 84 12.15 30.06 -30.27
N ASP A 85 11.53 31.20 -30.56
CA ASP A 85 11.28 31.87 -31.85
C ASP A 85 10.36 31.24 -32.95
N GLU A 86 9.47 32.08 -33.48
CA GLU A 86 8.47 31.89 -34.57
C GLU A 86 8.92 32.64 -35.88
N PRO A 87 8.22 32.60 -37.04
CA PRO A 87 7.45 31.55 -37.76
C PRO A 87 7.80 31.62 -39.30
N PRO A 88 6.92 31.46 -40.34
CA PRO A 88 5.62 30.77 -40.50
C PRO A 88 5.45 29.87 -41.77
N GLY A 89 4.56 28.86 -41.69
CA GLY A 89 3.40 28.72 -42.62
C GLY A 89 3.41 27.75 -43.83
N LYS A 90 2.39 26.86 -43.89
CA LYS A 90 1.48 26.58 -45.05
C LYS A 90 0.44 25.47 -44.73
N THR A 91 -0.69 25.42 -45.45
CA THR A 91 -1.83 24.49 -45.32
C THR A 91 -1.81 23.38 -46.42
N ILE A 92 -2.72 22.40 -46.58
CA ILE A 92 -4.17 22.14 -46.28
C ILE A 92 -4.39 20.58 -46.15
N SER A 93 -5.55 19.88 -46.03
CA SER A 93 -7.02 20.16 -46.06
C SER A 93 -7.89 18.95 -45.60
N ASN A 94 -9.09 19.24 -45.05
CA ASN A 94 -10.41 18.57 -45.22
C ASN A 94 -10.68 17.08 -44.81
N THR A 95 -11.22 16.90 -43.61
CA THR A 95 -12.57 16.33 -43.26
C THR A 95 -13.24 15.19 -44.07
N SER A 96 -13.52 14.03 -43.42
CA SER A 96 -14.86 13.40 -43.20
C SER A 96 -14.75 11.99 -42.56
N THR A 97 -15.26 11.70 -41.35
CA THR A 97 -16.65 11.39 -40.89
C THR A 97 -17.12 9.95 -41.14
N LEU A 98 -17.28 9.15 -40.05
CA LEU A 98 -18.03 7.88 -39.98
C LEU A 98 -18.75 7.76 -38.60
N PRO A 99 -19.74 6.86 -38.42
CA PRO A 99 -20.85 7.08 -37.48
C PRO A 99 -20.67 6.50 -36.07
N ALA A 100 -21.57 6.90 -35.17
CA ALA A 100 -21.69 6.36 -33.81
C ALA A 100 -22.19 4.91 -33.81
N GLY A 101 -21.64 4.11 -32.90
CA GLY A 101 -22.12 2.79 -32.48
C GLY A 101 -22.19 2.74 -30.96
N GLU A 102 -22.98 1.81 -30.42
CA GLU A 102 -23.29 1.71 -28.99
C GLU A 102 -22.05 1.31 -28.15
N PRO A 103 -21.94 1.77 -26.89
CA PRO A 103 -20.84 1.37 -26.01
C PRO A 103 -20.94 -0.13 -25.68
N PRO A 104 -19.81 -0.88 -25.69
CA PRO A 104 -19.83 -2.28 -25.29
C PRO A 104 -20.20 -2.40 -23.81
N ALA A 105 -21.12 -3.31 -23.49
CA ALA A 105 -21.50 -3.59 -22.11
C ALA A 105 -20.30 -4.09 -21.30
N ASP A 106 -20.17 -3.61 -20.06
CA ASP A 106 -19.01 -3.89 -19.22
C ASP A 106 -18.91 -5.38 -18.87
N LEU A 107 -17.69 -5.92 -18.98
CA LEU A 107 -17.33 -7.30 -18.66
C LEU A 107 -16.55 -7.41 -17.33
N SER A 108 -16.24 -6.28 -16.66
CA SER A 108 -15.60 -6.25 -15.35
C SER A 108 -16.42 -7.02 -14.29
N ASP A 109 -17.75 -6.88 -14.36
CA ASP A 109 -18.79 -7.43 -13.48
C ASP A 109 -18.87 -8.98 -13.43
N ARG A 110 -17.96 -9.68 -14.12
CA ARG A 110 -17.88 -11.15 -14.18
C ARG A 110 -16.58 -11.77 -13.69
N LEU A 111 -15.63 -10.99 -13.21
CA LEU A 111 -14.45 -11.52 -12.52
C LEU A 111 -14.74 -11.65 -11.02
N SER A 112 -14.89 -12.89 -10.53
CA SER A 112 -15.05 -13.16 -9.10
C SER A 112 -13.83 -12.65 -8.31
N PRO A 113 -14.00 -12.02 -7.14
CA PRO A 113 -12.94 -11.27 -6.45
C PRO A 113 -11.67 -12.10 -6.15
N PHE A 114 -11.82 -13.41 -5.97
CA PHE A 114 -10.72 -14.35 -5.69
C PHE A 114 -9.79 -14.65 -6.89
N LEU A 115 -10.08 -14.16 -8.11
CA LEU A 115 -9.26 -14.41 -9.30
C LEU A 115 -8.35 -13.24 -9.70
N SER A 116 -8.65 -12.01 -9.28
CA SER A 116 -7.86 -10.82 -9.63
C SER A 116 -6.46 -10.78 -9.00
N ALA A 117 -6.20 -11.62 -7.99
CA ALA A 117 -4.95 -11.67 -7.24
C ALA A 117 -3.74 -12.27 -7.99
N ARG A 118 -3.88 -12.65 -9.27
CA ARG A 118 -2.76 -13.19 -10.08
C ARG A 118 -2.67 -12.52 -11.46
N HIS A 119 -1.49 -11.98 -11.76
CA HIS A 119 -1.07 -11.35 -13.04
C HIS A 119 -1.64 -9.96 -13.38
N PHE A 120 -1.58 -9.02 -12.43
CA PHE A 120 -1.50 -7.59 -12.79
C PHE A 120 -0.05 -7.08 -12.71
N ASN A 121 0.60 -7.07 -13.87
CA ASN A 121 1.96 -6.55 -14.06
C ASN A 121 1.86 -5.02 -14.24
N LEU A 122 1.51 -4.30 -13.17
CA LEU A 122 1.30 -2.85 -13.19
C LEU A 122 2.63 -2.08 -13.27
N ASN A 123 2.57 -0.83 -13.74
CA ASN A 123 3.73 0.07 -13.84
C ASN A 123 4.21 0.53 -12.45
N SER A 124 4.95 -0.35 -11.77
CA SER A 124 5.48 -0.10 -10.44
C SER A 124 6.56 0.99 -10.44
N ARG A 125 6.41 1.94 -9.52
CA ARG A 125 7.56 2.50 -8.79
C ARG A 125 7.34 2.48 -7.28
N ASN A 126 6.24 3.04 -6.77
CA ASN A 126 6.11 3.37 -5.34
C ASN A 126 4.89 2.78 -4.59
N THR A 127 3.94 2.11 -5.25
CA THR A 127 2.62 1.75 -4.65
C THR A 127 2.51 0.37 -4.01
N SER A 128 3.60 -0.40 -3.95
CA SER A 128 3.62 -1.78 -3.41
C SER A 128 4.59 -1.94 -2.23
N MET A 129 4.58 -0.99 -1.29
CA MET A 129 5.48 -0.97 -0.13
C MET A 129 4.76 -1.44 1.14
N PHE A 130 4.31 -2.70 1.16
CA PHE A 130 3.41 -3.20 2.19
C PHE A 130 4.05 -3.40 3.57
N MET A 131 5.15 -4.15 3.65
CA MET A 131 5.84 -4.51 4.89
C MET A 131 7.35 -4.34 4.74
N ALA A 132 8.04 -3.82 5.74
CA ALA A 132 9.51 -3.86 5.82
C ALA A 132 9.96 -3.97 7.28
N GLY A 133 11.16 -4.49 7.51
CA GLY A 133 11.70 -4.62 8.87
C GLY A 133 13.20 -4.84 8.90
N SER A 134 13.84 -4.44 10.00
CA SER A 134 15.27 -4.63 10.27
C SER A 134 15.49 -4.82 11.77
N ALA A 135 16.74 -4.91 12.25
CA ALA A 135 17.01 -4.86 13.69
C ALA A 135 16.55 -3.54 14.34
N GLU A 136 16.49 -2.45 13.56
CA GLU A 136 16.27 -1.08 14.05
C GLU A 136 14.80 -0.64 14.04
N CYS A 137 13.93 -1.32 13.26
CA CYS A 137 12.55 -0.88 13.05
C CYS A 137 11.62 -1.93 12.42
N ILE A 138 10.32 -1.73 12.64
CA ILE A 138 9.21 -2.35 11.89
C ILE A 138 8.50 -1.25 11.09
N ILE A 139 8.15 -1.53 9.83
CA ILE A 139 7.41 -0.61 8.95
C ILE A 139 6.26 -1.36 8.28
N VAL A 140 5.09 -0.71 8.22
CA VAL A 140 3.94 -1.13 7.41
C VAL A 140 3.45 0.06 6.59
N GLY A 141 3.25 -0.14 5.29
CA GLY A 141 2.78 0.85 4.32
C GLY A 141 3.76 2.00 4.09
N GLY A 142 4.57 1.95 3.03
CA GLY A 142 5.49 3.00 2.64
C GLY A 142 5.02 3.88 1.47
N GLY A 143 5.78 4.93 1.19
CA GLY A 143 5.60 5.83 0.04
C GLY A 143 5.10 7.20 0.46
N ASP A 144 5.94 8.22 0.30
CA ASP A 144 5.81 9.60 0.84
C ASP A 144 5.58 9.70 2.37
N GLY A 145 5.76 8.59 3.07
CA GLY A 145 5.61 8.45 4.51
C GLY A 145 5.60 6.98 4.89
N ASN A 146 5.26 6.70 6.15
CA ASN A 146 5.00 5.35 6.66
C ASN A 146 3.63 5.37 7.35
N ALA A 147 2.69 4.50 6.94
CA ALA A 147 1.41 4.33 7.61
C ALA A 147 1.62 3.92 9.07
N LEU A 148 2.61 3.05 9.30
CA LEU A 148 3.07 2.66 10.63
C LEU A 148 4.58 2.45 10.64
N TYR A 149 5.26 3.06 11.59
CA TYR A 149 6.67 2.83 11.93
C TYR A 149 6.77 2.56 13.44
N ILE A 150 7.56 1.57 13.84
CA ILE A 150 7.89 1.26 15.25
C ILE A 150 9.41 1.11 15.39
N ASP A 151 9.96 1.59 16.51
CA ASP A 151 11.39 1.48 16.84
C ASP A 151 11.83 0.08 17.31
N ALA A 152 13.16 -0.13 17.38
CA ALA A 152 13.78 -1.39 17.81
C ALA A 152 13.31 -1.86 19.21
N ASP A 153 13.08 -0.91 20.11
CA ASP A 153 12.63 -1.13 21.49
C ASP A 153 11.13 -1.48 21.59
N LEU A 154 10.38 -1.41 20.48
CA LEU A 154 8.92 -1.58 20.41
C LEU A 154 8.15 -0.60 21.32
N ASN A 155 8.73 0.56 21.58
CA ASN A 155 8.33 1.51 22.61
C ASN A 155 7.80 2.81 21.99
N ARG A 156 8.38 3.28 20.88
CA ARG A 156 7.93 4.48 20.16
C ARG A 156 7.50 4.13 18.76
N GLY A 157 6.48 4.83 18.29
CA GLY A 157 6.00 4.71 16.93
C GLY A 157 5.68 6.04 16.29
N ARG A 158 5.53 5.99 14.98
CA ARG A 158 5.08 7.08 14.13
C ARG A 158 4.05 6.58 13.13
N THR A 159 3.14 7.46 12.73
CA THR A 159 2.15 7.19 11.69
C THR A 159 1.96 8.46 10.85
N ALA A 160 1.86 8.28 9.55
CA ALA A 160 1.72 9.34 8.56
C ALA A 160 0.80 8.87 7.44
N HIS A 161 0.57 9.76 6.46
CA HIS A 161 0.06 9.33 5.16
C HIS A 161 1.05 8.39 4.46
N CYS A 162 0.54 7.48 3.61
CA CYS A 162 1.39 6.79 2.65
C CYS A 162 0.64 6.41 1.37
N THR A 163 1.36 6.38 0.24
CA THR A 163 0.80 6.09 -1.09
C THR A 163 0.49 4.61 -1.33
N THR A 164 0.83 3.70 -0.41
CA THR A 164 0.46 2.27 -0.51
C THR A 164 -0.99 2.03 -0.06
N PHE A 165 -1.51 2.78 0.92
CA PHE A 165 -2.86 2.58 1.47
C PHE A 165 -3.77 3.83 1.44
N ASP A 166 -3.22 5.00 1.08
CA ASP A 166 -3.90 6.32 1.13
C ASP A 166 -4.53 6.65 2.50
N ASN A 167 -4.00 6.05 3.57
CA ASN A 167 -4.47 6.26 4.93
C ASN A 167 -4.06 7.66 5.43
N PRO A 168 -4.88 8.37 6.22
CA PRO A 168 -4.39 9.43 7.11
C PRO A 168 -3.57 8.82 8.26
N PRO A 169 -2.87 9.63 9.08
CA PRO A 169 -2.31 9.19 10.37
C PRO A 169 -3.33 8.35 11.16
N LEU A 170 -2.94 7.15 11.58
CA LEU A 170 -3.83 6.14 12.18
C LEU A 170 -4.19 6.46 13.65
N CYS A 171 -3.37 7.28 14.28
CA CYS A 171 -3.44 7.84 15.63
C CYS A 171 -2.56 9.11 15.67
N SER A 172 -2.23 9.64 16.84
CA SER A 172 -1.23 10.70 17.01
C SER A 172 0.07 10.42 16.23
N GLU A 173 0.52 11.34 15.36
CA GLU A 173 1.63 11.11 14.39
C GLU A 173 2.94 10.59 14.99
N THR A 174 3.19 10.88 16.27
CA THR A 174 4.25 10.26 17.07
C THR A 174 3.65 9.84 18.40
N PHE A 175 3.78 8.56 18.75
CA PHE A 175 3.10 7.95 19.89
C PHE A 175 4.05 7.06 20.70
N GLN A 176 3.70 6.80 21.96
CA GLN A 176 4.32 5.75 22.76
C GLN A 176 3.41 4.51 22.81
N VAL A 177 4.01 3.34 22.65
CA VAL A 177 3.34 2.04 22.71
C VAL A 177 3.02 1.71 24.17
N CYS A 178 1.74 1.54 24.50
CA CYS A 178 1.29 1.00 25.78
C CYS A 178 1.18 -0.52 25.74
N LEU A 179 0.82 -1.07 24.58
CA LEU A 179 0.75 -2.51 24.30
C LEU A 179 0.87 -2.74 22.80
N LEU A 180 1.62 -3.76 22.41
CA LEU A 180 1.67 -4.31 21.06
C LEU A 180 1.38 -5.81 21.15
N GLU A 181 0.41 -6.29 20.37
CA GLU A 181 0.07 -7.70 20.24
C GLU A 181 0.23 -8.14 18.78
N VAL A 182 0.58 -9.40 18.57
CA VAL A 182 0.59 -10.04 17.24
C VAL A 182 -0.15 -11.35 17.34
N TRP A 183 -1.15 -11.53 16.49
CA TRP A 183 -2.02 -12.70 16.44
C TRP A 183 -1.75 -13.43 15.12
N GLY A 184 -1.22 -14.65 15.19
CA GLY A 184 -1.16 -15.57 14.05
C GLY A 184 -2.47 -16.33 13.89
N PHE A 185 -2.77 -16.77 12.67
CA PHE A 185 -3.92 -17.61 12.37
C PHE A 185 -3.46 -19.07 12.21
N GLN A 186 -4.30 -20.04 12.61
CA GLN A 186 -4.05 -21.47 12.42
C GLN A 186 -5.26 -22.10 11.74
N ASP A 187 -5.01 -22.88 10.68
CA ASP A 187 -6.06 -23.63 9.99
C ASP A 187 -6.64 -24.73 10.90
N ALA A 188 -7.94 -24.68 11.16
CA ALA A 188 -8.64 -25.62 12.04
C ALA A 188 -8.72 -27.07 11.48
N MET A 189 -8.18 -27.31 10.28
CA MET A 189 -8.04 -28.63 9.65
C MET A 189 -6.57 -29.10 9.56
N SER A 190 -5.64 -28.43 10.24
CA SER A 190 -4.21 -28.82 10.33
C SER A 190 -3.92 -29.64 11.59
N SER A 191 -4.37 -30.90 11.62
CA SER A 191 -4.17 -31.86 12.72
C SER A 191 -3.95 -33.30 12.27
#